data_AF-A0A4U6BMF4-F1
#
_entry.id   AF-A0A4U6BMF4-F1
#
_cell.length_a   1.000
_cell.length_b   1.000
_cell.length_c   1.000
_cell.angle_alpha   90.00
_cell.angle_beta   90.00
_cell.angle_gamma   90.00
#
_symmetry.space_group_name_H-M   'P 1'
#
loop_
_entity.id
_entity.type
_entity.pdbx_description
1 polymer ?
#
loop_
_entity_poly.entity_id
_entity_poly.type
_entity_poly.pdbx_seq_one_letter_code
_entity_poly.pdbx_strand_id
1 'polypeptide(L)'
;MSDQTANSLEAPLETALAETNDRRPGFLARLLSQPSAVFALCWVIMLVVVAIFASYLAPHDPNASSVMRRLQGFSAQNWLGTDDLGRDLLSRAMWGGRVALHAVAMAVGPALLVGVPIGLFVAYRGGWWDRVVMRLVEVEQAIPMLLFAFTFIAIFGRGLTNAMLAVSLGFAMSYLRLTRAVVLAERPKAYVQAAEIQGYSVPRILFRHILPNAIGPIAVQTSILAGVAILLEAMLSFLGLGVATGSPSWGAMLDDARRFQIQQPLLSLVPGAAITITVLAFNLLGDGFRDAFNSDLVITRRKKSEPASAPAAHAAPAVVEKRNTDSVLRLSNVSVEFPGHAGAFQKVVNDVSFSIASGEIYGLVGESGSGKSMTTASILGQVPRPGRVAGGSILLGGRELVGLEERQMRAIRGRDIGAVFQDPMMALSPVHKVGDQMIEGLVRHEGISRKQALERAAELLDLVGVVDARNRLNDYPHQFSGGMAQRAMIAAALMCKPKLLIADEPTTALDATVQKQVLDLLLRLRETLGMSVLFITHDLAVVAQLCDRVGVMKLGEMVEEGTTAEIFADPQHAYTRQLLRAREMLDGPMETMR
;
A
#
# COMPACT_ATOMS: atom_id res chain seq x y z
N MET A 1 -59.65 -2.29 28.09
CA MET A 1 -59.52 -1.85 26.68
C MET A 1 -58.16 -1.20 26.56
N SER A 2 -57.16 -2.06 26.45
CA SER A 2 -55.71 -1.81 26.40
C SER A 2 -55.16 -2.82 25.40
N ASP A 3 -54.04 -2.49 24.74
CA ASP A 3 -53.27 -3.31 23.78
C ASP A 3 -53.61 -3.26 22.28
N GLN A 4 -53.59 -2.09 21.64
CA GLN A 4 -53.45 -2.05 20.16
C GLN A 4 -52.55 -0.95 19.57
N THR A 5 -51.72 -0.25 20.34
CA THR A 5 -50.89 0.86 19.80
C THR A 5 -49.38 0.70 19.95
N ALA A 6 -48.87 -0.52 20.09
CA ALA A 6 -47.43 -0.79 20.21
C ALA A 6 -46.80 -1.58 19.05
N ASN A 7 -47.55 -1.97 18.01
CA ASN A 7 -47.08 -2.99 17.07
C ASN A 7 -46.99 -2.57 15.58
N SER A 8 -46.84 -1.28 15.28
CA SER A 8 -46.83 -0.78 13.88
C SER A 8 -45.57 -0.02 13.45
N LEU A 9 -44.50 -0.02 14.26
CA LEU A 9 -43.25 0.71 13.93
C LEU A 9 -41.98 -0.15 13.87
N GLU A 10 -42.04 -1.44 14.23
CA GLU A 10 -40.85 -2.33 14.21
C GLU A 10 -40.68 -3.15 12.92
N ALA A 11 -41.70 -3.22 12.05
CA ALA A 11 -41.68 -4.07 10.86
C ALA A 11 -40.77 -3.61 9.68
N PRO A 12 -40.42 -2.32 9.46
CA PRO A 12 -39.62 -1.93 8.29
C PRO A 12 -38.09 -1.89 8.53
N LEU A 13 -37.59 -2.15 9.75
CA LEU A 13 -36.14 -2.11 10.05
C LEU A 13 -35.47 -3.49 9.96
N GLU A 14 -36.16 -4.57 10.30
CA GLU A 14 -35.59 -5.94 10.16
C GLU A 14 -35.53 -6.40 8.70
N THR A 15 -36.44 -5.93 7.84
CA THR A 15 -36.41 -6.22 6.40
C THR A 15 -35.35 -5.42 5.63
N ALA A 16 -34.93 -4.26 6.16
CA ALA A 16 -33.88 -3.43 5.55
C ALA A 16 -32.44 -3.92 5.86
N LEU A 17 -32.26 -4.78 6.87
CA LEU A 17 -30.96 -5.34 7.25
C LEU A 17 -30.71 -6.74 6.67
N ALA A 18 -31.69 -7.35 5.99
CA ALA A 18 -31.60 -8.70 5.43
C ALA A 18 -31.14 -8.77 3.96
N GLU A 19 -31.06 -7.63 3.25
CA GLU A 19 -30.64 -7.58 1.83
C GLU A 19 -29.40 -6.73 1.60
N THR A 20 -28.24 -7.17 2.08
CA THR A 20 -26.95 -6.80 1.46
C THR A 20 -25.91 -7.92 1.59
N ASN A 21 -26.32 -9.18 1.39
CA ASN A 21 -25.36 -10.24 1.06
C ASN A 21 -25.10 -10.27 -0.45
N ASP A 22 -24.84 -9.09 -1.01
CA ASP A 22 -24.51 -8.96 -2.41
C ASP A 22 -23.03 -9.37 -2.54
N ARG A 23 -22.82 -10.68 -2.75
CA ARG A 23 -21.49 -11.25 -3.00
C ARG A 23 -20.96 -10.58 -4.25
N ARG A 24 -20.19 -9.50 -4.05
CA ARG A 24 -19.57 -8.74 -5.14
C ARG A 24 -18.89 -9.75 -6.09
N PRO A 25 -19.18 -9.70 -7.40
CA PRO A 25 -18.60 -10.65 -8.34
C PRO A 25 -17.08 -10.60 -8.21
N GLY A 26 -16.45 -11.79 -8.19
CA GLY A 26 -15.00 -11.90 -8.14
C GLY A 26 -14.33 -11.25 -9.36
N PHE A 27 -13.02 -10.99 -9.27
CA PHE A 27 -12.24 -10.34 -10.34
C PHE A 27 -12.52 -10.92 -11.74
N LEU A 28 -12.50 -12.25 -11.88
CA LEU A 28 -12.78 -12.94 -13.15
C LEU A 28 -14.19 -12.68 -13.68
N ALA A 29 -15.20 -12.67 -12.81
CA ALA A 29 -16.57 -12.39 -13.20
C ALA A 29 -16.74 -10.95 -13.68
N ARG A 30 -16.05 -9.98 -13.05
CA ARG A 30 -16.02 -8.58 -13.50
C ARG A 30 -15.33 -8.42 -14.84
N LEU A 31 -14.16 -9.06 -15.02
CA LEU A 31 -13.44 -9.02 -16.29
C LEU A 31 -14.27 -9.63 -17.42
N LEU A 32 -14.91 -10.78 -17.19
CA LEU A 32 -15.75 -11.46 -18.17
C LEU A 32 -17.10 -10.76 -18.42
N SER A 33 -17.51 -9.83 -17.55
CA SER A 33 -18.72 -9.02 -17.77
C SER A 33 -18.55 -7.95 -18.85
N GLN A 34 -17.31 -7.65 -19.26
CA GLN A 34 -17.00 -6.63 -20.25
C GLN A 34 -16.78 -7.23 -21.65
N PRO A 35 -17.62 -6.91 -22.66
CA PRO A 35 -17.50 -7.48 -24.00
C PRO A 35 -16.14 -7.23 -24.68
N SER A 36 -15.57 -6.04 -24.48
CA SER A 36 -14.25 -5.65 -25.02
C SER A 36 -13.11 -6.48 -24.41
N ALA A 37 -13.15 -6.73 -23.10
CA ALA A 37 -12.16 -7.54 -22.40
C ALA A 37 -12.25 -9.02 -22.82
N VAL A 38 -13.47 -9.54 -23.02
CA VAL A 38 -13.68 -10.91 -23.54
C VAL A 38 -13.13 -11.05 -24.96
N PHE A 39 -13.44 -10.11 -25.85
CA PHE A 39 -12.88 -10.11 -27.20
C PHE A 39 -11.34 -10.11 -27.19
N ALA A 40 -10.76 -9.21 -26.40
CA ALA A 40 -9.31 -9.09 -26.25
C ALA A 40 -8.69 -10.38 -25.71
N LEU A 41 -9.29 -11.00 -24.69
CA LEU A 41 -8.83 -12.25 -24.10
C LEU A 41 -8.90 -13.40 -25.10
N CYS A 42 -10.02 -13.54 -25.82
CA CYS A 42 -10.17 -14.53 -26.87
C CYS A 42 -9.12 -14.37 -27.97
N TRP A 43 -8.84 -13.14 -28.40
CA TRP A 43 -7.81 -12.86 -29.40
C TRP A 43 -6.41 -13.24 -28.91
N VAL A 44 -6.04 -12.84 -27.69
CA VAL A 44 -4.72 -13.17 -27.12
C VAL A 44 -4.57 -14.68 -26.94
N ILE A 45 -5.61 -15.38 -26.47
CA ILE A 45 -5.60 -16.85 -26.36
C ILE A 45 -5.44 -17.50 -27.73
N MET A 46 -6.21 -17.06 -28.72
CA MET A 46 -6.10 -17.56 -30.10
C MET A 46 -4.69 -17.34 -30.64
N LEU A 47 -4.11 -16.15 -30.46
CA LEU A 47 -2.76 -15.83 -30.89
C LEU A 47 -1.73 -16.74 -30.22
N VAL A 48 -1.84 -16.98 -28.91
CA VAL A 48 -0.96 -17.89 -28.15
C VAL A 48 -1.06 -19.32 -28.68
N VAL A 49 -2.28 -19.82 -28.91
CA VAL A 49 -2.51 -21.16 -29.48
C VAL A 49 -1.92 -21.27 -30.87
N VAL A 50 -2.21 -20.32 -31.75
CA VAL A 50 -1.68 -20.27 -33.12
C VAL A 50 -0.16 -20.22 -33.11
N ALA A 51 0.44 -19.40 -32.25
CA ALA A 51 1.88 -19.26 -32.14
C ALA A 51 2.56 -20.54 -31.61
N ILE A 52 2.02 -21.17 -30.57
CA ILE A 52 2.57 -22.41 -30.00
C ILE A 52 2.47 -23.53 -31.03
N PHE A 53 1.29 -23.73 -31.62
CA PHE A 53 1.01 -24.82 -32.55
C PHE A 53 1.23 -24.45 -34.03
N ALA A 54 1.94 -23.36 -34.33
CA ALA A 54 2.17 -22.91 -35.71
C ALA A 54 2.84 -23.97 -36.59
N SER A 55 3.65 -24.86 -36.02
CA SER A 55 4.28 -25.97 -36.74
C SER A 55 3.28 -27.03 -37.23
N TYR A 56 2.10 -27.12 -36.61
CA TYR A 56 1.05 -28.08 -36.95
C TYR A 56 -0.14 -27.41 -37.65
N LEU A 57 -0.43 -26.15 -37.31
CA LEU A 57 -1.58 -25.42 -37.85
C LEU A 57 -1.25 -24.70 -39.17
N ALA A 58 0.01 -24.37 -39.45
CA ALA A 58 0.38 -23.71 -40.69
C ALA A 58 0.14 -24.64 -41.89
N PRO A 59 -0.59 -24.19 -42.94
CA PRO A 59 -0.86 -25.02 -44.12
C PRO A 59 0.40 -25.45 -44.89
N HIS A 60 1.44 -24.61 -44.87
CA HIS A 60 2.70 -24.83 -45.57
C HIS A 60 3.88 -24.50 -44.64
N ASP A 61 5.09 -24.99 -44.98
CA ASP A 61 6.32 -24.52 -44.34
C ASP A 61 6.48 -23.01 -44.63
N PRO A 62 6.67 -22.15 -43.60
CA PRO A 62 6.79 -20.70 -43.76
C PRO A 62 7.98 -20.25 -44.63
N ASN A 63 8.95 -21.13 -44.87
CA ASN A 63 10.15 -20.88 -45.68
C ASN A 63 10.11 -21.59 -47.04
N ALA A 64 9.09 -22.42 -47.33
CA ALA A 64 8.97 -23.09 -48.63
C ALA A 64 8.69 -22.07 -49.74
N SER A 65 9.67 -21.86 -50.62
CA SER A 65 9.60 -20.94 -51.75
C SER A 65 9.14 -21.62 -53.04
N SER A 66 8.46 -20.89 -53.92
CA SER A 66 8.00 -21.39 -55.21
C SER A 66 8.01 -20.29 -56.27
N VAL A 67 8.91 -20.40 -57.25
CA VAL A 67 9.04 -19.41 -58.33
C VAL A 67 7.75 -19.26 -59.14
N MET A 68 6.99 -20.35 -59.30
CA MET A 68 5.73 -20.37 -60.06
C MET A 68 4.59 -19.62 -59.36
N ARG A 69 4.68 -19.45 -58.04
CA ARG A 69 3.66 -18.80 -57.21
C ARG A 69 4.15 -17.46 -56.69
N ARG A 70 5.03 -16.78 -57.40
CA ARG A 70 5.57 -15.49 -56.98
C ARG A 70 4.48 -14.40 -57.04
N LEU A 71 4.33 -13.64 -55.95
CA LEU A 71 3.38 -12.52 -55.83
C LEU A 71 1.94 -12.89 -56.21
N GLN A 72 1.51 -14.10 -55.82
CA GLN A 72 0.18 -14.59 -56.13
C GLN A 72 -0.83 -13.99 -55.15
N GLY A 73 -1.97 -13.53 -55.68
CA GLY A 73 -3.13 -13.14 -54.87
C GLY A 73 -3.81 -14.34 -54.20
N PHE A 74 -5.01 -14.13 -53.67
CA PHE A 74 -5.80 -15.18 -53.02
C PHE A 74 -6.02 -16.40 -53.92
N SER A 75 -5.78 -17.60 -53.40
CA SER A 75 -6.01 -18.85 -54.12
C SER A 75 -6.44 -19.98 -53.19
N ALA A 76 -7.00 -21.06 -53.74
CA ALA A 76 -7.42 -22.22 -52.95
C ALA A 76 -6.26 -22.93 -52.23
N GLN A 77 -5.04 -22.86 -52.80
CA GLN A 77 -3.83 -23.46 -52.22
C GLN A 77 -3.12 -22.51 -51.25
N ASN A 78 -3.21 -21.20 -51.48
CA ASN A 78 -2.60 -20.13 -50.68
C ASN A 78 -3.68 -19.09 -50.35
N TRP A 79 -4.40 -19.31 -49.25
CA TRP A 79 -5.64 -18.58 -48.93
C TRP A 79 -5.46 -17.07 -48.82
N LEU A 80 -4.31 -16.64 -48.30
CA LEU A 80 -3.95 -15.21 -48.19
C LEU A 80 -2.96 -14.76 -49.27
N GLY A 81 -2.67 -15.61 -50.26
CA GLY A 81 -1.67 -15.38 -51.30
C GLY A 81 -0.24 -15.69 -50.86
N THR A 82 0.72 -15.26 -51.67
CA THR A 82 2.14 -15.54 -51.50
C THR A 82 3.00 -14.28 -51.66
N ASP A 83 4.22 -14.32 -51.12
CA ASP A 83 5.18 -13.22 -51.23
C ASP A 83 6.04 -13.29 -52.51
N ASP A 84 7.08 -12.45 -52.57
CA ASP A 84 7.99 -12.32 -53.70
C ASP A 84 8.87 -13.56 -53.97
N LEU A 85 8.98 -14.46 -52.99
CA LEU A 85 9.63 -15.76 -53.11
C LEU A 85 8.62 -16.91 -53.28
N GLY A 86 7.34 -16.58 -53.38
CA GLY A 86 6.24 -17.54 -53.49
C GLY A 86 6.00 -18.33 -52.20
N ARG A 87 6.35 -17.78 -51.05
CA ARG A 87 6.08 -18.36 -49.72
C ARG A 87 4.67 -17.99 -49.27
N ASP A 88 3.99 -18.89 -48.58
CA ASP A 88 2.60 -18.73 -48.14
C ASP A 88 2.45 -17.65 -47.06
N LEU A 89 1.62 -16.63 -47.30
CA LEU A 89 1.46 -15.49 -46.38
C LEU A 89 0.75 -15.86 -45.08
N LEU A 90 -0.20 -16.80 -45.11
CA LEU A 90 -0.91 -17.26 -43.91
C LEU A 90 0.05 -17.99 -42.96
N SER A 91 0.82 -18.94 -43.49
CA SER A 91 1.82 -19.70 -42.75
C SER A 91 2.88 -18.75 -42.15
N ARG A 92 3.36 -17.77 -42.93
CA ARG A 92 4.29 -16.74 -42.42
C ARG A 92 3.67 -15.86 -41.35
N ALA A 93 2.40 -15.47 -41.49
CA ALA A 93 1.70 -14.67 -40.48
C ALA A 93 1.54 -15.41 -39.14
N MET A 94 1.22 -16.71 -39.18
CA MET A 94 1.09 -17.54 -37.97
C MET A 94 2.43 -17.69 -37.25
N TRP A 95 3.51 -17.94 -37.99
CA TRP A 95 4.86 -17.95 -37.43
C TRP A 95 5.32 -16.57 -36.95
N GLY A 96 4.91 -15.50 -37.62
CA GLY A 96 5.14 -14.13 -37.17
C GLY A 96 4.52 -13.82 -35.81
N GLY A 97 3.36 -14.40 -35.51
CA GLY A 97 2.74 -14.31 -34.18
C GLY A 97 3.61 -14.91 -33.06
N ARG A 98 4.35 -15.99 -33.36
CA ARG A 98 5.32 -16.57 -32.42
C ARG A 98 6.48 -15.62 -32.15
N VAL A 99 7.01 -14.96 -33.18
CA VAL A 99 8.05 -13.94 -33.03
C VAL A 99 7.55 -12.77 -32.18
N ALA A 100 6.35 -12.27 -32.45
CA ALA A 100 5.74 -11.17 -31.69
C ALA A 100 5.56 -11.51 -30.20
N LEU A 101 5.04 -12.69 -29.87
CA LEU A 101 4.89 -13.13 -28.48
C LEU A 101 6.23 -13.34 -27.77
N HIS A 102 7.23 -13.88 -28.48
CA HIS A 102 8.58 -14.01 -27.94
C HIS A 102 9.20 -12.64 -27.65
N ALA A 103 8.99 -11.66 -28.54
CA ALA A 103 9.45 -10.30 -28.37
C ALA A 103 8.82 -9.62 -27.14
N VAL A 104 7.50 -9.78 -26.95
CA VAL A 104 6.80 -9.32 -25.75
C VAL A 104 7.41 -9.93 -24.50
N ALA A 105 7.61 -11.26 -24.46
CA ALA A 105 8.19 -11.93 -23.30
C ALA A 105 9.59 -11.42 -22.96
N MET A 106 10.44 -11.19 -23.97
CA MET A 106 11.81 -10.69 -23.80
C MET A 106 11.87 -9.21 -23.38
N ALA A 107 10.94 -8.38 -23.85
CA ALA A 107 10.87 -6.97 -23.48
C ALA A 107 10.26 -6.79 -22.08
N VAL A 108 9.13 -7.44 -21.81
CA VAL A 108 8.31 -7.21 -20.60
C VAL A 108 8.81 -8.02 -19.40
N GLY A 109 9.20 -9.28 -19.58
CA GLY A 109 9.57 -10.18 -18.49
C GLY A 109 10.73 -9.65 -17.64
N PRO A 110 11.92 -9.40 -18.23
CA PRO A 110 13.05 -8.84 -17.50
C PRO A 110 12.75 -7.44 -16.94
N ALA A 111 11.98 -6.62 -17.66
CA ALA A 111 11.57 -5.29 -17.22
C ALA A 111 10.74 -5.33 -15.94
N LEU A 112 9.80 -6.27 -15.82
CA LEU A 112 9.03 -6.50 -14.58
C LEU A 112 9.93 -6.97 -13.44
N LEU A 113 10.79 -7.98 -13.71
CA LEU A 113 11.67 -8.58 -12.70
C LEU A 113 12.66 -7.58 -12.10
N VAL A 114 13.08 -6.59 -12.87
CA VAL A 114 14.04 -5.57 -12.41
C VAL A 114 13.33 -4.30 -11.95
N GLY A 115 12.42 -3.75 -12.75
CA GLY A 115 11.78 -2.47 -12.50
C GLY A 115 10.89 -2.46 -11.26
N VAL A 116 10.09 -3.52 -11.05
CA VAL A 116 9.14 -3.58 -9.93
C VAL A 116 9.87 -3.62 -8.58
N PRO A 117 10.82 -4.55 -8.31
CA PRO A 117 11.50 -4.58 -7.02
C PRO A 117 12.31 -3.33 -6.72
N ILE A 118 12.99 -2.76 -7.73
CA ILE A 118 13.78 -1.54 -7.57
C ILE A 118 12.85 -0.37 -7.21
N GLY A 119 11.76 -0.18 -7.94
CA GLY A 119 10.81 0.91 -7.68
C GLY A 119 10.16 0.81 -6.29
N LEU A 120 9.78 -0.40 -5.87
CA LEU A 120 9.29 -0.66 -4.50
C LEU A 120 10.33 -0.23 -3.45
N PHE A 121 11.55 -0.74 -3.57
CA PHE A 121 12.58 -0.56 -2.54
C PHE A 121 13.08 0.88 -2.45
N VAL A 122 13.38 1.50 -3.60
CA VAL A 122 13.91 2.85 -3.69
C VAL A 122 12.91 3.87 -3.14
N ALA A 123 11.64 3.74 -3.51
CA ALA A 123 10.56 4.62 -3.05
C ALA A 123 10.32 4.50 -1.54
N TYR A 124 10.33 3.26 -1.01
CA TYR A 124 10.09 3.02 0.40
C TYR A 124 11.23 3.59 1.27
N ARG A 125 12.49 3.39 0.85
CA ARG A 125 13.65 3.92 1.59
C ARG A 125 13.74 5.44 1.48
N GLY A 126 13.38 6.00 0.33
CA GLY A 126 13.41 7.44 0.05
C GLY A 126 14.80 8.06 0.15
N GLY A 127 14.84 9.39 0.23
CA GLY A 127 16.07 10.15 0.49
C GLY A 127 16.98 10.28 -0.74
N TRP A 128 18.29 10.19 -0.52
CA TRP A 128 19.30 10.37 -1.58
C TRP A 128 19.19 9.33 -2.69
N TRP A 129 19.00 8.06 -2.32
CA TRP A 129 18.91 6.95 -3.29
C TRP A 129 17.74 7.12 -4.25
N ASP A 130 16.58 7.54 -3.74
CA ASP A 130 15.42 7.87 -4.57
C ASP A 130 15.72 8.98 -5.56
N ARG A 131 16.38 10.05 -5.13
CA ARG A 131 16.77 11.15 -6.02
C ARG A 131 17.73 10.69 -7.12
N VAL A 132 18.79 9.95 -6.79
CA VAL A 132 19.78 9.49 -7.78
C VAL A 132 19.15 8.58 -8.82
N VAL A 133 18.37 7.58 -8.37
CA VAL A 133 17.70 6.65 -9.28
C VAL A 133 16.73 7.40 -10.18
N MET A 134 15.97 8.35 -9.65
CA MET A 134 15.06 9.16 -10.46
C MET A 134 15.80 10.04 -11.48
N ARG A 135 16.99 10.57 -11.17
CA ARG A 135 17.81 11.29 -12.16
C ARG A 135 18.27 10.38 -13.30
N LEU A 136 18.67 9.14 -13.00
CA LEU A 136 19.04 8.17 -14.04
C LEU A 136 17.85 7.82 -14.94
N VAL A 137 16.67 7.64 -14.33
CA VAL A 137 15.41 7.40 -15.04
C VAL A 137 15.03 8.60 -15.94
N GLU A 138 15.23 9.82 -15.47
CA GLU A 138 14.97 11.05 -16.25
C GLU A 138 15.92 11.17 -17.44
N VAL A 139 17.21 10.87 -17.25
CA VAL A 139 18.21 10.87 -18.33
C VAL A 139 17.89 9.83 -19.40
N GLU A 140 17.51 8.63 -18.99
CA GLU A 140 17.12 7.56 -19.92
C GLU A 140 15.90 7.96 -20.75
N GLN A 141 14.86 8.52 -20.13
CA GLN A 141 13.65 8.97 -20.85
C GLN A 141 13.87 10.18 -21.75
N ALA A 142 14.92 10.95 -21.54
CA ALA A 142 15.31 12.01 -22.45
C ALA A 142 15.83 11.46 -23.79
N ILE A 143 16.26 10.20 -23.84
CA ILE A 143 16.74 9.53 -25.04
C ILE A 143 15.56 8.85 -25.75
N PRO A 144 15.28 9.15 -27.02
CA PRO A 144 14.26 8.42 -27.78
C PRO A 144 14.55 6.92 -27.80
N MET A 145 13.57 6.12 -27.36
CA MET A 145 13.75 4.68 -27.15
C MET A 145 14.30 3.94 -28.36
N LEU A 146 13.90 4.37 -29.56
CA LEU A 146 14.37 3.79 -30.81
C LEU A 146 15.87 4.07 -31.06
N LEU A 147 16.33 5.29 -30.77
CA LEU A 147 17.75 5.65 -30.90
C LEU A 147 18.60 4.90 -29.89
N PHE A 148 18.08 4.70 -28.68
CA PHE A 148 18.71 3.85 -27.68
C PHE A 148 18.83 2.41 -28.19
N ALA A 149 17.74 1.83 -28.70
CA ALA A 149 17.73 0.48 -29.26
C ALA A 149 18.72 0.32 -30.43
N PHE A 150 18.79 1.28 -31.35
CA PHE A 150 19.75 1.26 -32.45
C PHE A 150 21.20 1.30 -31.97
N THR A 151 21.49 2.16 -31.00
CA THR A 151 22.83 2.26 -30.42
C THR A 151 23.22 0.96 -29.73
N PHE A 152 22.29 0.36 -28.97
CA PHE A 152 22.50 -0.91 -28.31
C PHE A 152 22.75 -2.04 -29.32
N ILE A 153 21.95 -2.14 -30.38
CA ILE A 153 22.12 -3.12 -31.46
C ILE A 153 23.45 -2.91 -32.20
N ALA A 154 23.89 -1.67 -32.40
CA ALA A 154 25.17 -1.38 -33.03
C ALA A 154 26.36 -1.88 -32.19
N ILE A 155 26.24 -1.86 -30.86
CA ILE A 155 27.29 -2.31 -29.94
C ILE A 155 27.26 -3.84 -29.74
N PHE A 156 26.08 -4.40 -29.46
CA PHE A 156 25.93 -5.80 -29.06
C PHE A 156 25.62 -6.74 -30.23
N GLY A 157 25.41 -6.19 -31.44
CA GLY A 157 25.08 -6.93 -32.65
C GLY A 157 23.58 -7.00 -32.92
N ARG A 158 23.24 -7.26 -34.19
CA ARG A 158 21.86 -7.40 -34.68
C ARG A 158 21.21 -8.68 -34.17
N GLY A 159 19.90 -8.63 -33.95
CA GLY A 159 19.11 -9.78 -33.55
C GLY A 159 17.95 -9.41 -32.64
N LEU A 160 16.89 -10.22 -32.67
CA LEU A 160 15.68 -10.03 -31.87
C LEU A 160 15.97 -9.95 -30.37
N THR A 161 16.86 -10.82 -29.86
CA THR A 161 17.22 -10.85 -28.44
C THR A 161 17.84 -9.54 -27.98
N ASN A 162 18.89 -9.07 -28.67
CA ASN A 162 19.58 -7.82 -28.31
C ASN A 162 18.66 -6.61 -28.45
N ALA A 163 17.85 -6.59 -29.51
CA ALA A 163 16.83 -5.57 -29.72
C ALA A 163 15.83 -5.51 -28.56
N MET A 164 15.26 -6.64 -28.16
CA MET A 164 14.26 -6.69 -27.09
C MET A 164 14.85 -6.49 -25.69
N LEU A 165 16.12 -6.86 -25.47
CA LEU A 165 16.83 -6.51 -24.23
C LEU A 165 17.03 -5.00 -24.11
N ALA A 166 17.35 -4.30 -25.20
CA ALA A 166 17.39 -2.83 -25.21
C ALA A 166 16.02 -2.25 -24.87
N VAL A 167 14.95 -2.78 -25.49
CA VAL A 167 13.56 -2.40 -25.18
C VAL A 167 13.22 -2.63 -23.70
N SER A 168 13.66 -3.76 -23.16
CA SER A 168 13.42 -4.15 -21.77
C SER A 168 14.01 -3.15 -20.77
N LEU A 169 15.19 -2.58 -21.05
CA LEU A 169 15.82 -1.61 -20.16
C LEU A 169 14.96 -0.35 -19.99
N GLY A 170 14.40 0.18 -21.08
CA GLY A 170 13.52 1.36 -21.00
C GLY A 170 12.17 1.03 -20.36
N PHE A 171 11.64 -0.17 -20.62
CA PHE A 171 10.41 -0.62 -19.96
C PHE A 171 10.59 -0.81 -18.45
N ALA A 172 11.78 -1.25 -17.99
CA ALA A 172 12.09 -1.39 -16.57
C ALA A 172 11.92 -0.05 -15.83
N MET A 173 12.29 1.06 -16.47
CA MET A 173 12.11 2.41 -15.91
C MET A 173 10.64 2.81 -15.76
N SER A 174 9.79 2.37 -16.69
CA SER A 174 8.34 2.58 -16.61
C SER A 174 7.72 1.86 -15.41
N TYR A 175 8.10 0.59 -15.18
CA TYR A 175 7.65 -0.15 -14.00
C TYR A 175 8.21 0.39 -12.68
N LEU A 176 9.46 0.84 -12.68
CA LEU A 176 10.09 1.48 -11.53
C LEU A 176 9.29 2.71 -11.11
N ARG A 177 8.96 3.60 -12.06
CA ARG A 177 8.15 4.80 -11.78
C ARG A 177 6.76 4.48 -11.27
N LEU A 178 6.09 3.50 -11.89
CA LEU A 178 4.75 3.09 -11.51
C LEU A 178 4.72 2.57 -10.06
N THR A 179 5.59 1.62 -9.75
CA THR A 179 5.65 1.01 -8.41
C THR A 179 6.10 2.02 -7.36
N ARG A 180 7.02 2.93 -7.70
CA ARG A 180 7.36 4.07 -6.87
C ARG A 180 6.15 4.93 -6.51
N ALA A 181 5.32 5.27 -7.50
CA ALA A 181 4.12 6.07 -7.27
C ALA A 181 3.16 5.38 -6.30
N VAL A 182 2.94 4.06 -6.46
CA VAL A 182 2.11 3.28 -5.54
C VAL A 182 2.69 3.26 -4.14
N VAL A 183 4.00 3.02 -3.98
CA VAL A 183 4.63 3.00 -2.65
C VAL A 183 4.49 4.34 -1.94
N LEU A 184 4.67 5.46 -2.64
CA LEU A 184 4.52 6.79 -2.05
C LEU A 184 3.08 7.07 -1.61
N ALA A 185 2.09 6.50 -2.29
CA ALA A 185 0.68 6.62 -1.92
C ALA A 185 0.27 5.67 -0.79
N GLU A 186 0.84 4.46 -0.73
CA GLU A 186 0.49 3.44 0.25
C GLU A 186 1.24 3.58 1.58
N ARG A 187 2.53 3.98 1.53
CA ARG A 187 3.39 4.08 2.72
C ARG A 187 2.81 4.90 3.89
N PRO A 188 2.17 6.07 3.70
CA PRO A 188 1.66 6.85 4.83
C PRO A 188 0.42 6.24 5.48
N LYS A 189 -0.21 5.21 4.90
CA LYS A 189 -1.46 4.64 5.42
C LYS A 189 -1.22 3.87 6.74
N ALA A 190 -2.23 3.89 7.62
CA ALA A 190 -2.12 3.36 8.98
C ALA A 190 -1.77 1.86 9.00
N TYR A 191 -2.28 1.04 8.09
CA TYR A 191 -1.94 -0.39 8.04
C TYR A 191 -0.45 -0.65 7.76
N VAL A 192 0.24 0.24 7.03
CA VAL A 192 1.69 0.13 6.81
C VAL A 192 2.43 0.50 8.09
N GLN A 193 2.00 1.55 8.78
CA GLN A 193 2.58 1.95 10.07
C GLN A 193 2.38 0.87 11.14
N ALA A 194 1.19 0.26 11.20
CA ALA A 194 0.88 -0.86 12.08
C ALA A 194 1.81 -2.06 11.79
N ALA A 195 2.03 -2.40 10.52
CA ALA A 195 2.98 -3.42 10.10
C ALA A 195 4.43 -3.13 10.56
N GLU A 196 4.88 -1.88 10.49
CA GLU A 196 6.21 -1.48 10.97
C GLU A 196 6.33 -1.56 12.50
N ILE A 197 5.24 -1.33 13.23
CA ILE A 197 5.15 -1.42 14.69
C ILE A 197 4.93 -2.86 15.17
N GLN A 198 4.44 -3.75 14.33
CA GLN A 198 4.52 -5.17 14.60
C GLN A 198 5.94 -5.73 14.36
N GLY A 199 6.86 -4.88 13.88
CA GLY A 199 8.27 -5.22 13.70
C GLY A 199 8.59 -5.91 12.38
N TYR A 200 7.73 -5.79 11.36
CA TYR A 200 7.96 -6.43 10.06
C TYR A 200 9.19 -5.91 9.31
N SER A 201 9.80 -6.80 8.54
CA SER A 201 10.94 -6.44 7.69
C SER A 201 10.48 -5.70 6.45
N VAL A 202 11.25 -4.71 6.00
CA VAL A 202 10.96 -3.91 4.80
C VAL A 202 10.57 -4.75 3.58
N PRO A 203 11.29 -5.83 3.18
CA PRO A 203 10.85 -6.64 2.05
C PRO A 203 9.47 -7.27 2.27
N ARG A 204 9.16 -7.69 3.50
CA ARG A 204 7.85 -8.26 3.81
C ARG A 204 6.75 -7.21 3.71
N ILE A 205 6.98 -6.01 4.25
CA ILE A 205 6.05 -4.87 4.09
C ILE A 205 5.81 -4.59 2.60
N LEU A 206 6.88 -4.51 1.82
CA LEU A 206 6.79 -4.21 0.39
C LEU A 206 6.04 -5.30 -0.39
N PHE A 207 6.44 -6.56 -0.29
CA PHE A 207 5.89 -7.63 -1.11
C PHE A 207 4.53 -8.16 -0.61
N ARG A 208 4.24 -8.04 0.69
CA ARG A 208 3.00 -8.57 1.29
C ARG A 208 1.93 -7.50 1.52
N HIS A 209 2.30 -6.26 1.84
CA HIS A 209 1.32 -5.21 2.17
C HIS A 209 1.16 -4.16 1.06
N ILE A 210 2.25 -3.79 0.37
CA ILE A 210 2.21 -2.71 -0.65
C ILE A 210 2.01 -3.26 -2.07
N LEU A 211 2.79 -4.26 -2.49
CA LEU A 211 2.77 -4.81 -3.85
C LEU A 211 1.38 -5.32 -4.29
N PRO A 212 0.56 -5.96 -3.44
CA PRO A 212 -0.79 -6.36 -3.84
C PRO A 212 -1.64 -5.20 -4.38
N ASN A 213 -1.48 -3.99 -3.83
CA ASN A 213 -2.17 -2.79 -4.31
C ASN A 213 -1.58 -2.23 -5.61
N ALA A 214 -0.38 -2.67 -6.01
CA ALA A 214 0.24 -2.33 -7.29
C ALA A 214 -0.09 -3.34 -8.41
N ILE A 215 -0.64 -4.53 -8.10
CA ILE A 215 -0.90 -5.59 -9.10
C ILE A 215 -1.80 -5.07 -10.22
N GLY A 216 -2.87 -4.35 -9.88
CA GLY A 216 -3.79 -3.80 -10.88
C GLY A 216 -3.11 -2.83 -11.84
N PRO A 217 -2.52 -1.73 -11.33
CA PRO A 217 -1.75 -0.80 -12.16
C PRO A 217 -0.63 -1.49 -12.97
N ILE A 218 0.09 -2.47 -12.39
CA ILE A 218 1.13 -3.24 -13.09
C ILE A 218 0.54 -4.06 -14.24
N ALA A 219 -0.60 -4.72 -14.04
CA ALA A 219 -1.27 -5.51 -15.08
C ALA A 219 -1.70 -4.63 -16.26
N VAL A 220 -2.29 -3.47 -15.98
CA VAL A 220 -2.67 -2.47 -17.00
C VAL A 220 -1.44 -2.00 -17.79
N GLN A 221 -0.38 -1.59 -17.08
CA GLN A 221 0.87 -1.13 -17.70
C GLN A 221 1.51 -2.22 -18.55
N THR A 222 1.47 -3.47 -18.09
CA THR A 222 1.99 -4.63 -18.80
C THR A 222 1.29 -4.86 -20.13
N SER A 223 -0.03 -4.70 -20.14
CA SER A 223 -0.82 -4.82 -21.37
C SER A 223 -0.43 -3.75 -22.39
N ILE A 224 -0.30 -2.50 -21.95
CA ILE A 224 0.12 -1.38 -22.82
C ILE A 224 1.53 -1.64 -23.37
N LEU A 225 2.49 -2.00 -22.50
CA LEU A 225 3.87 -2.24 -22.90
C LEU A 225 4.01 -3.47 -23.80
N ALA A 226 3.17 -4.50 -23.65
CA ALA A 226 3.13 -5.62 -24.57
C ALA A 226 2.76 -5.17 -25.99
N GLY A 227 1.73 -4.32 -26.14
CA GLY A 227 1.39 -3.72 -27.43
C GLY A 227 2.54 -2.90 -28.02
N VAL A 228 3.20 -2.07 -27.20
CA VAL A 228 4.37 -1.27 -27.62
C VAL A 228 5.55 -2.16 -28.02
N ALA A 229 5.79 -3.29 -27.33
CA ALA A 229 6.85 -4.23 -27.70
C ALA A 229 6.63 -4.83 -29.09
N ILE A 230 5.39 -5.18 -29.43
CA ILE A 230 5.04 -5.69 -30.77
C ILE A 230 5.30 -4.62 -31.84
N LEU A 231 4.93 -3.37 -31.57
CA LEU A 231 5.20 -2.26 -32.49
C LEU A 231 6.70 -2.02 -32.68
N LEU A 232 7.48 -2.04 -31.60
CA LEU A 232 8.94 -1.87 -31.65
C LEU A 232 9.62 -3.03 -32.37
N GLU A 233 9.22 -4.27 -32.10
CA GLU A 233 9.71 -5.45 -32.84
C GLU A 233 9.41 -5.31 -34.33
N ALA A 234 8.14 -5.05 -34.69
CA ALA A 234 7.75 -4.91 -36.08
C ALA A 234 8.51 -3.78 -36.78
N MET A 235 8.71 -2.66 -36.11
CA MET A 235 9.49 -1.53 -36.62
C MET A 235 10.97 -1.87 -36.80
N LEU A 236 11.58 -2.55 -35.84
CA LEU A 236 13.00 -2.94 -35.90
C LEU A 236 13.23 -3.99 -36.98
N SER A 237 12.33 -4.96 -37.12
CA SER A 237 12.35 -5.98 -38.18
C SER A 237 12.07 -5.36 -39.55
N PHE A 238 11.18 -4.38 -39.65
CA PHE A 238 10.94 -3.60 -40.87
C PHE A 238 12.19 -2.82 -41.32
N LEU A 239 12.99 -2.33 -40.37
CA LEU A 239 14.26 -1.64 -40.65
C LEU A 239 15.45 -2.60 -40.85
N GLY A 240 15.23 -3.92 -40.82
CA GLY A 240 16.29 -4.93 -40.98
C GLY A 240 17.27 -5.03 -39.80
N LEU A 241 16.89 -4.51 -38.62
CA LEU A 241 17.70 -4.51 -37.39
C LEU A 241 17.21 -5.53 -36.35
N GLY A 242 15.98 -6.03 -36.51
CA GLY A 242 15.34 -7.03 -35.65
C GLY A 242 15.74 -8.46 -36.01
N VAL A 243 14.79 -9.23 -36.55
CA VAL A 243 15.04 -10.63 -36.98
C VAL A 243 15.93 -10.71 -38.22
N ALA A 244 16.53 -11.87 -38.45
CA ALA A 244 17.31 -12.13 -39.65
C ALA A 244 16.44 -12.00 -40.92
N THR A 245 17.01 -11.45 -41.99
CA THR A 245 16.30 -11.23 -43.26
C THR A 245 15.72 -12.53 -43.81
N GLY A 246 14.46 -12.48 -44.25
CA GLY A 246 13.72 -13.65 -44.74
C GLY A 246 12.96 -14.43 -43.66
N SER A 247 13.24 -14.20 -42.37
CA SER A 247 12.51 -14.85 -41.26
C SER A 247 11.03 -14.45 -41.25
N PRO A 248 10.11 -15.37 -40.87
CA PRO A 248 8.69 -15.06 -40.76
C PRO A 248 8.42 -14.20 -39.51
N SER A 249 8.48 -12.87 -39.66
CA SER A 249 8.01 -11.88 -38.68
C SER A 249 7.09 -10.87 -39.37
N TRP A 250 6.13 -10.29 -38.64
CA TRP A 250 5.21 -9.32 -39.24
C TRP A 250 5.94 -8.06 -39.73
N GLY A 251 6.98 -7.61 -39.00
CA GLY A 251 7.83 -6.49 -39.43
C GLY A 251 8.60 -6.78 -40.71
N ALA A 252 9.23 -7.96 -40.82
CA ALA A 252 9.95 -8.34 -42.04
C ALA A 252 9.00 -8.53 -43.23
N MET A 253 7.81 -9.08 -43.00
CA MET A 253 6.77 -9.17 -44.04
C MET A 253 6.33 -7.79 -44.55
N LEU A 254 6.30 -6.76 -43.69
CA LEU A 254 6.04 -5.39 -44.12
C LEU A 254 7.20 -4.79 -44.92
N ASP A 255 8.46 -5.10 -44.60
CA ASP A 255 9.61 -4.66 -45.41
C ASP A 255 9.56 -5.29 -46.81
N ASP A 256 9.26 -6.59 -46.88
CA ASP A 256 9.06 -7.30 -48.15
C ASP A 256 7.93 -6.65 -48.95
N ALA A 257 6.78 -6.38 -48.31
CA ALA A 257 5.62 -5.76 -48.96
C ALA A 257 5.90 -4.35 -49.51
N ARG A 258 6.73 -3.54 -48.83
CA ARG A 258 7.09 -2.18 -49.26
C ARG A 258 7.71 -2.19 -50.66
N ARG A 259 8.52 -3.20 -51.00
CA ARG A 259 9.24 -3.28 -52.29
C ARG A 259 8.32 -3.61 -53.46
N PHE A 260 7.19 -4.27 -53.19
CA PHE A 260 6.24 -4.75 -54.19
C PHE A 260 4.86 -4.09 -54.09
N GLN A 261 4.75 -2.98 -53.35
CA GLN A 261 3.49 -2.31 -53.07
C GLN A 261 2.73 -1.88 -54.34
N ILE A 262 3.45 -1.53 -55.41
CA ILE A 262 2.85 -1.20 -56.72
C ILE A 262 2.27 -2.44 -57.41
N GLN A 263 2.92 -3.60 -57.25
CA GLN A 263 2.55 -4.84 -57.95
C GLN A 263 1.46 -5.61 -57.22
N GLN A 264 1.53 -5.65 -55.89
CA GLN A 264 0.57 -6.35 -55.05
C GLN A 264 0.32 -5.56 -53.76
N PRO A 265 -0.59 -4.57 -53.79
CA PRO A 265 -0.89 -3.72 -52.63
C PRO A 265 -1.39 -4.48 -51.40
N LEU A 266 -1.96 -5.68 -51.61
CA LEU A 266 -2.52 -6.51 -50.55
C LEU A 266 -1.46 -7.18 -49.66
N LEU A 267 -0.17 -7.18 -50.04
CA LEU A 267 0.90 -7.83 -49.28
C LEU A 267 1.08 -7.24 -47.88
N SER A 268 0.88 -5.93 -47.71
CA SER A 268 1.02 -5.28 -46.40
C SER A 268 -0.21 -5.47 -45.51
N LEU A 269 -1.36 -5.86 -46.07
CA LEU A 269 -2.62 -5.94 -45.34
C LEU A 269 -2.59 -7.03 -44.27
N VAL A 270 -2.04 -8.21 -44.60
CA VAL A 270 -1.99 -9.36 -43.68
C VAL A 270 -1.13 -9.07 -42.44
N PRO A 271 0.17 -8.74 -42.55
CA PRO A 271 0.98 -8.42 -41.37
C PRO A 271 0.50 -7.13 -40.67
N GLY A 272 0.00 -6.13 -41.40
CA GLY A 272 -0.54 -4.90 -40.83
C GLY A 272 -1.79 -5.13 -39.98
N ALA A 273 -2.73 -5.95 -40.44
CA ALA A 273 -3.92 -6.34 -39.69
C ALA A 273 -3.55 -7.17 -38.45
N ALA A 274 -2.61 -8.11 -38.58
CA ALA A 274 -2.13 -8.93 -37.48
C ALA A 274 -1.53 -8.08 -36.34
N ILE A 275 -0.66 -7.11 -36.68
CA ILE A 275 -0.12 -6.15 -35.71
C ILE A 275 -1.24 -5.31 -35.09
N THR A 276 -2.10 -4.70 -35.91
CA THR A 276 -3.13 -3.76 -35.46
C THR A 276 -4.11 -4.41 -34.49
N ILE A 277 -4.67 -5.57 -34.86
CA ILE A 277 -5.66 -6.26 -34.02
C ILE A 277 -5.00 -6.75 -32.74
N THR A 278 -3.76 -7.24 -32.80
CA THR A 278 -3.05 -7.73 -31.62
C THR A 278 -2.72 -6.59 -30.64
N VAL A 279 -2.20 -5.46 -31.14
CA VAL A 279 -1.93 -4.28 -30.29
C VAL A 279 -3.22 -3.75 -29.68
N LEU A 280 -4.31 -3.68 -30.45
CA LEU A 280 -5.61 -3.28 -29.95
C LEU A 280 -6.12 -4.24 -28.86
N ALA A 281 -5.99 -5.55 -29.07
CA ALA A 281 -6.37 -6.55 -28.08
C ALA A 281 -5.59 -6.39 -26.76
N PHE A 282 -4.28 -6.18 -26.81
CA PHE A 282 -3.50 -5.91 -25.60
C PHE A 282 -3.94 -4.61 -24.90
N ASN A 283 -4.22 -3.53 -25.64
CA ASN A 283 -4.70 -2.30 -25.01
C ASN A 283 -6.08 -2.47 -24.36
N LEU A 284 -7.03 -3.12 -25.04
CA LEU A 284 -8.37 -3.40 -24.52
C LEU A 284 -8.33 -4.33 -23.30
N LEU A 285 -7.42 -5.30 -23.27
CA LEU A 285 -7.20 -6.16 -22.10
C LEU A 285 -6.71 -5.35 -20.89
N GLY A 286 -5.86 -4.34 -21.13
CA GLY A 286 -5.38 -3.42 -20.11
C GLY A 286 -6.51 -2.58 -19.51
N ASP A 287 -7.41 -2.06 -20.33
CA ASP A 287 -8.58 -1.32 -19.85
C ASP A 287 -9.51 -2.22 -19.04
N GLY A 288 -9.72 -3.47 -19.48
CA GLY A 288 -10.50 -4.45 -18.72
C GLY A 288 -9.90 -4.75 -17.34
N PHE A 289 -8.58 -4.83 -17.23
CA PHE A 289 -7.93 -4.91 -15.92
C PHE A 289 -8.15 -3.66 -15.08
N ARG A 290 -7.98 -2.46 -15.66
CA ARG A 290 -8.16 -1.20 -14.93
C ARG A 290 -9.53 -1.14 -14.28
N ASP A 291 -10.58 -1.43 -15.04
CA ASP A 291 -11.96 -1.33 -14.57
C ASP A 291 -12.30 -2.41 -13.53
N ALA A 292 -11.75 -3.62 -13.70
CA ALA A 292 -11.91 -4.69 -12.71
C ALA A 292 -11.26 -4.35 -11.35
N PHE A 293 -10.20 -3.53 -11.35
CA PHE A 293 -9.47 -3.12 -10.15
C PHE A 293 -9.94 -1.79 -9.51
N ASN A 294 -10.48 -0.83 -10.28
CA ASN A 294 -10.75 0.55 -9.81
C ASN A 294 -12.17 0.82 -9.26
N SER A 295 -12.99 -0.21 -8.99
CA SER A 295 -14.39 -0.02 -8.60
C SER A 295 -14.67 0.53 -7.19
N ASP A 296 -13.66 1.01 -6.44
CA ASP A 296 -13.78 1.33 -5.00
C ASP A 296 -13.55 2.82 -4.62
N LEU A 297 -13.60 3.78 -5.54
CA LEU A 297 -13.32 5.20 -5.22
C LEU A 297 -14.53 6.13 -5.40
N VAL A 298 -15.36 6.24 -4.35
CA VAL A 298 -16.19 7.43 -4.11
C VAL A 298 -15.39 8.38 -3.20
N ILE A 299 -14.85 9.45 -3.76
CA ILE A 299 -14.07 10.45 -3.00
C ILE A 299 -14.97 11.66 -2.68
N THR A 300 -15.36 11.82 -1.42
CA THR A 300 -15.93 13.06 -0.89
C THR A 300 -14.80 14.02 -0.49
N ARG A 301 -14.83 15.23 -1.08
CA ARG A 301 -13.77 16.24 -1.01
C ARG A 301 -14.05 17.21 0.13
N ARG A 302 -13.19 17.27 1.18
CA ARG A 302 -13.28 18.30 2.24
C ARG A 302 -12.20 19.38 2.09
N LYS A 303 -12.65 20.63 2.28
CA LYS A 303 -12.01 21.91 1.94
C LYS A 303 -10.99 22.34 3.01
N LYS A 304 -9.87 22.91 2.55
CA LYS A 304 -8.68 23.38 3.29
C LYS A 304 -8.88 24.81 3.83
N SER A 305 -8.40 25.11 5.04
CA SER A 305 -8.26 26.48 5.58
C SER A 305 -6.90 26.65 6.28
N GLU A 306 -6.22 27.76 5.96
CA GLU A 306 -4.87 28.13 6.42
C GLU A 306 -4.88 29.01 7.70
N PRO A 307 -3.74 29.12 8.43
CA PRO A 307 -3.67 29.69 9.78
C PRO A 307 -2.98 31.07 9.85
N ALA A 308 -3.24 31.81 10.94
CA ALA A 308 -2.59 33.08 11.27
C ALA A 308 -1.56 32.94 12.41
N SER A 309 -0.51 33.76 12.30
CA SER A 309 0.76 33.83 13.03
C SER A 309 0.71 34.38 14.46
N ALA A 310 1.75 34.04 15.25
CA ALA A 310 2.17 34.71 16.48
C ALA A 310 3.62 35.26 16.33
N PRO A 311 4.11 36.09 17.26
CA PRO A 311 5.54 36.20 17.51
C PRO A 311 5.94 36.11 19.00
N ALA A 312 7.17 35.63 19.24
CA ALA A 312 8.20 36.13 20.19
C ALA A 312 8.88 35.08 21.12
N ALA A 313 10.06 34.65 20.69
CA ALA A 313 11.40 34.68 21.34
C ALA A 313 11.64 34.50 22.88
N HIS A 314 12.73 33.74 23.13
CA HIS A 314 13.70 33.72 24.25
C HIS A 314 13.60 32.62 25.34
N ALA A 315 14.80 32.20 25.76
CA ALA A 315 15.20 30.85 26.16
C ALA A 315 15.92 30.78 27.53
N ALA A 316 16.16 29.52 27.96
CA ALA A 316 17.19 29.01 28.89
C ALA A 316 16.76 28.75 30.36
N PRO A 317 17.49 27.89 31.13
CA PRO A 317 17.49 26.43 30.99
C PRO A 317 17.37 25.63 32.32
N ALA A 318 16.93 24.37 32.17
CA ALA A 318 17.30 23.10 32.81
C ALA A 318 17.65 22.99 34.33
N VAL A 319 16.94 22.06 35.00
CA VAL A 319 17.46 21.24 36.11
C VAL A 319 17.00 19.79 35.92
N VAL A 320 17.92 18.83 36.07
CA VAL A 320 17.71 17.38 35.95
C VAL A 320 17.63 16.75 37.35
N GLU A 321 16.63 15.91 37.64
CA GLU A 321 16.63 15.05 38.83
C GLU A 321 16.38 13.54 38.56
N LYS A 322 17.27 12.77 39.21
CA LYS A 322 17.29 11.39 39.76
C LYS A 322 16.59 10.19 39.09
N ARG A 323 17.35 9.08 39.08
CA ARG A 323 17.02 7.72 38.64
C ARG A 323 16.03 7.05 39.60
N ASN A 324 14.80 6.80 39.14
CA ASN A 324 13.86 5.89 39.77
C ASN A 324 13.92 4.57 38.96
N THR A 325 14.21 3.44 39.63
CA THR A 325 14.55 2.16 38.99
C THR A 325 13.35 1.27 38.66
N ASP A 326 12.12 1.74 38.92
CA ASP A 326 10.88 0.96 38.76
C ASP A 326 9.99 1.41 37.58
N SER A 327 10.53 2.26 36.69
CA SER A 327 9.79 2.77 35.52
C SER A 327 9.89 1.83 34.31
N VAL A 328 8.76 1.43 33.74
CA VAL A 328 8.68 0.70 32.46
C VAL A 328 9.06 1.59 31.29
N LEU A 329 8.66 2.87 31.31
CA LEU A 329 9.02 3.87 30.31
C LEU A 329 9.54 5.13 31.00
N ARG A 330 10.62 5.71 30.49
CA ARG A 330 11.12 7.01 30.94
C ARG A 330 11.54 7.87 29.75
N LEU A 331 10.98 9.06 29.66
CA LEU A 331 11.39 10.11 28.73
C LEU A 331 12.17 11.17 29.51
N SER A 332 13.29 11.63 28.96
CA SER A 332 14.10 12.67 29.58
C SER A 332 14.54 13.68 28.53
N ASN A 333 13.98 14.88 28.61
CA ASN A 333 14.22 16.04 27.76
C ASN A 333 14.09 15.70 26.27
N VAL A 334 13.05 14.96 25.89
CA VAL A 334 12.84 14.50 24.51
C VAL A 334 12.39 15.67 23.65
N SER A 335 13.14 15.95 22.60
CA SER A 335 12.83 16.97 21.60
C SER A 335 12.67 16.33 20.22
N VAL A 336 11.60 16.68 19.50
CA VAL A 336 11.33 16.22 18.12
C VAL A 336 11.26 17.43 17.20
N GLU A 337 11.98 17.39 16.09
CA GLU A 337 12.06 18.50 15.14
C GLU A 337 11.81 18.07 13.69
N PHE A 338 11.31 19.01 12.89
CA PHE A 338 11.09 18.87 11.45
C PHE A 338 11.75 20.03 10.71
N PRO A 339 12.22 19.85 9.47
CA PRO A 339 12.72 20.96 8.68
C PRO A 339 11.58 21.94 8.38
N GLY A 340 11.78 23.21 8.74
CA GLY A 340 10.88 24.31 8.48
C GLY A 340 11.07 24.89 7.07
N HIS A 341 10.17 25.82 6.71
CA HIS A 341 10.06 26.42 5.38
C HIS A 341 11.32 27.18 4.90
N ALA A 342 12.19 27.62 5.82
CA ALA A 342 13.42 28.35 5.53
C ALA A 342 14.70 27.51 5.76
N GLY A 343 14.58 26.18 5.89
CA GLY A 343 15.70 25.27 6.15
C GLY A 343 16.12 25.16 7.63
N ALA A 344 15.61 26.02 8.51
CA ALA A 344 15.76 25.88 9.96
C ALA A 344 14.83 24.77 10.48
N PHE A 345 15.33 23.92 11.38
CA PHE A 345 14.49 22.91 12.04
C PHE A 345 13.55 23.57 13.07
N GLN A 346 12.28 23.17 13.06
CA GLN A 346 11.26 23.58 14.01
C GLN A 346 10.98 22.42 14.96
N LYS A 347 11.12 22.65 16.26
CA LYS A 347 10.70 21.70 17.29
C LYS A 347 9.17 21.65 17.34
N VAL A 348 8.63 20.44 17.31
CA VAL A 348 7.20 20.12 17.48
C VAL A 348 6.96 19.49 18.87
N VAL A 349 8.01 18.90 19.45
CA VAL A 349 8.06 18.47 20.85
C VAL A 349 9.32 19.09 21.45
N ASN A 350 9.20 19.73 22.62
CA ASN A 350 10.27 20.48 23.25
C ASN A 350 10.49 19.99 24.69
N ASP A 351 11.61 19.28 24.87
CA ASP A 351 12.16 18.84 26.16
C ASP A 351 11.17 18.11 27.08
N VAL A 352 10.31 17.26 26.49
CA VAL A 352 9.31 16.47 27.22
C VAL A 352 9.97 15.42 28.10
N SER A 353 9.58 15.39 29.38
CA SER A 353 10.04 14.44 30.38
C SER A 353 8.85 13.92 31.18
N PHE A 354 8.76 12.60 31.32
CA PHE A 354 7.85 11.91 32.24
C PHE A 354 8.28 10.44 32.38
N SER A 355 7.71 9.74 33.36
CA SER A 355 7.93 8.29 33.53
C SER A 355 6.64 7.56 33.85
N ILE A 356 6.55 6.32 33.36
CA ILE A 356 5.46 5.38 33.59
C ILE A 356 6.03 4.21 34.41
N ALA A 357 5.49 3.99 35.60
CA ALA A 357 5.77 2.87 36.48
C ALA A 357 5.13 1.57 35.98
N SER A 358 5.62 0.44 36.50
CA SER A 358 5.07 -0.86 36.13
C SER A 358 3.60 -0.99 36.51
N GLY A 359 2.78 -1.31 35.52
CA GLY A 359 1.33 -1.46 35.69
C GLY A 359 0.59 -0.14 35.81
N GLU A 360 1.22 1.03 35.64
CA GLU A 360 0.55 2.34 35.67
C GLU A 360 -0.21 2.61 34.37
N ILE A 361 -1.37 3.26 34.47
CA ILE A 361 -2.03 3.93 33.35
C ILE A 361 -1.71 5.42 33.43
N TYR A 362 -0.85 5.87 32.51
CA TYR A 362 -0.46 7.26 32.40
C TYR A 362 -1.21 7.95 31.26
N GLY A 363 -1.99 8.97 31.59
CA GLY A 363 -2.74 9.79 30.65
C GLY A 363 -1.86 10.90 30.05
N LEU A 364 -1.89 11.07 28.73
CA LEU A 364 -1.28 12.20 28.04
C LEU A 364 -2.36 13.00 27.32
N VAL A 365 -2.63 14.22 27.80
CA VAL A 365 -3.78 15.03 27.36
C VAL A 365 -3.37 16.37 26.78
N GLY A 366 -4.24 16.95 25.98
CA GLY A 366 -4.06 18.28 25.38
C GLY A 366 -4.84 18.42 24.09
N GLU A 367 -4.92 19.63 23.55
CA GLU A 367 -5.59 19.91 22.28
C GLU A 367 -4.93 19.19 21.08
N SER A 368 -5.67 19.08 19.98
CA SER A 368 -5.11 18.60 18.71
C SER A 368 -3.89 19.45 18.31
N GLY A 369 -2.80 18.80 17.91
CA GLY A 369 -1.54 19.48 17.59
C GLY A 369 -0.65 19.83 18.78
N SER A 370 -0.99 19.44 20.01
CA SER A 370 -0.16 19.73 21.20
C SER A 370 1.15 18.93 21.30
N GLY A 371 1.41 17.98 20.38
CA GLY A 371 2.64 17.19 20.34
C GLY A 371 2.49 15.71 20.77
N LYS A 372 1.33 15.30 21.30
CA LYS A 372 1.08 13.94 21.83
C LYS A 372 1.48 12.82 20.86
N SER A 373 0.94 12.83 19.63
CA SER A 373 1.24 11.80 18.63
C SER A 373 2.72 11.81 18.19
N MET A 374 3.40 12.97 18.23
CA MET A 374 4.84 13.03 17.94
C MET A 374 5.69 12.49 19.10
N THR A 375 5.26 12.70 20.35
CA THR A 375 5.84 12.03 21.52
C THR A 375 5.72 10.52 21.38
N THR A 376 4.55 10.01 21.01
CA THR A 376 4.31 8.59 20.71
C THR A 376 5.19 8.07 19.59
N ALA A 377 5.24 8.78 18.47
CA ALA A 377 6.09 8.43 17.33
C ALA A 377 7.57 8.39 17.72
N SER A 378 8.02 9.25 18.63
CA SER A 378 9.39 9.22 19.14
C SER A 378 9.70 7.96 19.96
N ILE A 379 8.77 7.53 20.83
CA ILE A 379 8.88 6.29 21.62
C ILE A 379 8.97 5.07 20.70
N LEU A 380 8.15 5.05 19.65
CA LEU A 380 8.15 3.98 18.66
C LEU A 380 9.31 4.08 17.67
N GLY A 381 10.12 5.14 17.67
CA GLY A 381 11.15 5.38 16.66
C GLY A 381 10.57 5.52 15.25
N GLN A 382 9.36 6.07 15.14
CA GLN A 382 8.55 6.23 13.93
C GLN A 382 8.26 7.69 13.60
N VAL A 383 9.11 8.62 14.04
CA VAL A 383 9.01 10.03 13.67
C VAL A 383 9.00 10.14 12.13
N PRO A 384 7.95 10.74 11.53
CA PRO A 384 7.85 10.86 10.08
C PRO A 384 9.06 11.60 9.50
N ARG A 385 9.68 11.03 8.46
CA ARG A 385 10.76 11.74 7.74
C ARG A 385 10.17 12.92 6.98
N PRO A 386 10.87 14.06 6.89
CA PRO A 386 12.26 14.32 7.29
C PRO A 386 12.49 14.72 8.76
N GLY A 387 11.51 14.55 9.65
CA GLY A 387 11.68 14.81 11.08
C GLY A 387 12.60 13.82 11.79
N ARG A 388 13.08 14.22 12.97
CA ARG A 388 13.97 13.41 13.82
C ARG A 388 13.81 13.75 15.31
N VAL A 389 14.23 12.83 16.17
CA VAL A 389 14.49 13.13 17.58
C VAL A 389 15.78 13.94 17.64
N ALA A 390 15.68 15.21 18.05
CA ALA A 390 16.79 16.16 18.10
C ALA A 390 17.70 15.96 19.32
N GLY A 391 17.13 15.45 20.41
CA GLY A 391 17.82 15.26 21.68
C GLY A 391 16.91 14.60 22.72
N GLY A 392 17.50 14.26 23.85
CA GLY A 392 16.86 13.53 24.95
C GLY A 392 17.13 12.04 24.94
N SER A 393 16.52 11.34 25.89
CA SER A 393 16.66 9.90 26.12
C SER A 393 15.27 9.27 26.31
N ILE A 394 15.07 8.07 25.74
CA ILE A 394 13.85 7.28 25.91
C ILE A 394 14.25 5.87 26.34
N LEU A 395 14.01 5.55 27.61
CA LEU A 395 14.33 4.24 28.19
C LEU A 395 13.07 3.38 28.31
N LEU A 396 13.10 2.16 27.79
CA LEU A 396 12.09 1.13 28.01
C LEU A 396 12.69 -0.02 28.83
N GLY A 397 12.22 -0.21 30.07
CA GLY A 397 12.75 -1.22 30.99
C GLY A 397 14.27 -1.11 31.18
N GLY A 398 14.78 0.12 31.22
CA GLY A 398 16.21 0.42 31.33
C GLY A 398 17.01 0.40 30.01
N ARG A 399 16.39 0.04 28.88
CA ARG A 399 17.05 0.02 27.57
C ARG A 399 16.78 1.31 26.80
N GLU A 400 17.84 1.97 26.33
CA GLU A 400 17.75 3.15 25.45
C GLU A 400 17.18 2.80 24.08
N LEU A 401 16.20 3.59 23.63
CA LEU A 401 15.55 3.45 22.34
C LEU A 401 16.10 4.46 21.31
N VAL A 402 16.49 5.65 21.76
CA VAL A 402 17.00 6.69 20.86
C VAL A 402 18.32 6.23 20.24
N GLY A 403 18.41 6.26 18.91
CA GLY A 403 19.60 5.85 18.17
C GLY A 403 19.73 4.35 17.92
N LEU A 404 18.78 3.52 18.38
CA LEU A 404 18.76 2.10 18.02
C LEU A 404 18.62 1.91 16.50
N GLU A 405 19.31 0.91 15.97
CA GLU A 405 19.12 0.52 14.57
C GLU A 405 17.73 -0.05 14.34
N GLU A 406 17.21 0.07 13.12
CA GLU A 406 15.89 -0.46 12.75
C GLU A 406 15.75 -1.97 13.00
N ARG A 407 16.85 -2.75 12.94
CA ARG A 407 16.82 -4.18 13.32
C ARG A 407 16.55 -4.36 14.82
N GLN A 408 17.13 -3.52 15.66
CA GLN A 408 16.96 -3.58 17.11
C GLN A 408 15.58 -3.05 17.53
N MET A 409 15.13 -1.93 16.96
CA MET A 409 13.77 -1.41 17.22
C MET A 409 12.69 -2.41 16.81
N ARG A 410 12.84 -3.08 15.67
CA ARG A 410 11.89 -4.13 15.24
C ARG A 410 11.76 -5.29 16.22
N ALA A 411 12.77 -5.59 17.04
CA ALA A 411 12.69 -6.65 18.04
C ALA A 411 11.94 -6.22 19.31
N ILE A 412 11.79 -4.92 19.52
CA ILE A 412 11.09 -4.29 20.66
C ILE A 412 9.63 -4.04 20.28
N ARG A 413 9.40 -3.45 19.09
CA ARG A 413 8.07 -3.14 18.57
C ARG A 413 7.24 -4.42 18.37
N GLY A 414 6.01 -4.42 18.85
CA GLY A 414 5.08 -5.55 18.81
C GLY A 414 5.31 -6.57 19.92
N ARG A 415 6.55 -6.74 20.40
CA ARG A 415 6.92 -7.64 21.49
C ARG A 415 6.85 -6.97 22.87
N ASP A 416 7.66 -5.92 23.08
CA ASP A 416 7.75 -5.20 24.35
C ASP A 416 6.84 -3.95 24.36
N ILE A 417 6.56 -3.37 23.19
CA ILE A 417 5.63 -2.23 23.01
C ILE A 417 4.52 -2.61 22.02
N GLY A 418 3.27 -2.56 22.46
CA GLY A 418 2.08 -2.65 21.61
C GLY A 418 1.50 -1.26 21.35
N ALA A 419 0.77 -1.09 20.23
CA ALA A 419 0.12 0.17 19.91
C ALA A 419 -1.28 -0.04 19.32
N VAL A 420 -2.22 0.81 19.73
CA VAL A 420 -3.61 0.89 19.27
C VAL A 420 -3.83 2.30 18.73
N PHE A 421 -4.26 2.42 17.46
CA PHE A 421 -4.39 3.70 16.75
C PHE A 421 -5.83 4.20 16.69
N GLN A 422 -5.98 5.50 16.41
CA GLN A 422 -7.26 6.23 16.38
C GLN A 422 -8.31 5.64 15.41
N ASP A 423 -7.90 4.95 14.34
CA ASP A 423 -8.82 4.32 13.37
C ASP A 423 -8.53 2.80 13.20
N PRO A 424 -9.38 1.92 13.73
CA PRO A 424 -9.16 0.47 13.69
C PRO A 424 -9.30 -0.13 12.29
N MET A 425 -10.17 0.45 11.46
CA MET A 425 -10.41 -0.05 10.10
C MET A 425 -9.23 0.29 9.18
N MET A 426 -8.59 1.43 9.42
CA MET A 426 -7.40 1.85 8.67
C MET A 426 -6.12 1.14 9.14
N ALA A 427 -6.09 0.64 10.38
CA ALA A 427 -4.95 -0.09 10.93
C ALA A 427 -4.83 -1.53 10.39
N LEU A 428 -5.92 -2.12 9.93
CA LEU A 428 -5.93 -3.44 9.30
C LEU A 428 -5.81 -3.32 7.78
N SER A 429 -4.91 -4.10 7.19
CA SER A 429 -4.76 -4.19 5.74
C SER A 429 -6.00 -4.85 5.12
N PRO A 430 -6.69 -4.19 4.17
CA PRO A 430 -7.96 -4.68 3.63
C PRO A 430 -7.82 -5.93 2.77
N VAL A 431 -6.60 -6.25 2.33
CA VAL A 431 -6.30 -7.37 1.42
C VAL A 431 -5.87 -8.64 2.16
N HIS A 432 -5.80 -8.62 3.50
CA HIS A 432 -5.45 -9.77 4.32
C HIS A 432 -6.58 -10.10 5.29
N LYS A 433 -6.72 -11.39 5.63
CA LYS A 433 -7.62 -11.84 6.68
C LYS A 433 -7.17 -11.30 8.04
N VAL A 434 -8.11 -11.02 8.95
CA VAL A 434 -7.80 -10.47 10.27
C VAL A 434 -6.88 -11.40 11.06
N GLY A 435 -7.15 -12.71 11.06
CA GLY A 435 -6.32 -13.67 11.77
C GLY A 435 -4.88 -13.72 11.27
N ASP A 436 -4.67 -13.62 9.95
CA ASP A 436 -3.32 -13.59 9.38
C ASP A 436 -2.51 -12.37 9.83
N GLN A 437 -3.18 -11.22 9.99
CA GLN A 437 -2.54 -9.98 10.45
C GLN A 437 -2.22 -10.02 11.94
N MET A 438 -3.10 -10.61 12.76
CA MET A 438 -2.89 -10.75 14.20
C MET A 438 -1.70 -11.66 14.52
N ILE A 439 -1.62 -12.82 13.88
CA ILE A 439 -0.63 -13.84 14.23
C ILE A 439 0.79 -13.52 13.75
N GLU A 440 0.94 -12.65 12.77
CA GLU A 440 2.20 -12.53 12.04
C GLU A 440 3.32 -11.90 12.90
N GLY A 441 2.97 -10.99 13.82
CA GLY A 441 3.89 -10.49 14.86
C GLY A 441 4.29 -11.60 15.84
N LEU A 442 3.33 -12.39 16.31
CA LEU A 442 3.55 -13.47 17.27
C LEU A 442 4.44 -14.59 16.71
N VAL A 443 4.16 -15.06 15.49
CA VAL A 443 4.98 -16.07 14.78
C VAL A 443 6.42 -15.57 14.61
N ARG A 444 6.60 -14.28 14.35
CA ARG A 444 7.92 -13.68 14.16
C ARG A 444 8.71 -13.59 15.46
N HIS A 445 8.07 -13.12 16.54
CA HIS A 445 8.74 -12.80 17.80
C HIS A 445 8.93 -14.01 18.71
N GLU A 446 7.99 -14.94 18.71
CA GLU A 446 8.02 -16.12 19.57
C GLU A 446 8.37 -17.42 18.83
N GLY A 447 8.42 -17.39 17.50
CA GLY A 447 8.83 -18.56 16.69
C GLY A 447 7.84 -19.73 16.74
N ILE A 448 6.62 -19.52 17.25
CA ILE A 448 5.59 -20.55 17.34
C ILE A 448 4.98 -20.86 15.97
N SER A 449 4.39 -22.05 15.85
CA SER A 449 3.76 -22.45 14.59
C SER A 449 2.52 -21.59 14.28
N ARG A 450 2.22 -21.42 12.99
CA ARG A 450 1.02 -20.67 12.54
C ARG A 450 -0.27 -21.20 13.19
N LYS A 451 -0.37 -22.53 13.38
CA LYS A 451 -1.53 -23.16 14.01
C LYS A 451 -1.69 -22.72 15.47
N GLN A 452 -0.61 -22.79 16.25
CA GLN A 452 -0.60 -22.33 17.64
C GLN A 452 -0.88 -20.82 17.74
N ALA A 453 -0.33 -20.04 16.81
CA ALA A 453 -0.59 -18.60 16.79
C ALA A 453 -2.07 -18.28 16.49
N LEU A 454 -2.71 -19.02 15.59
CA LEU A 454 -4.15 -18.88 15.31
C LEU A 454 -5.02 -19.28 16.51
N GLU A 455 -4.63 -20.32 17.24
CA GLU A 455 -5.29 -20.69 18.49
C GLU A 455 -5.19 -19.54 19.51
N ARG A 456 -4.00 -18.96 19.67
CA ARG A 456 -3.80 -17.80 20.55
C ARG A 456 -4.55 -16.55 20.09
N ALA A 457 -4.63 -16.32 18.78
CA ALA A 457 -5.42 -15.23 18.22
C ALA A 457 -6.92 -15.41 18.51
N ALA A 458 -7.43 -16.65 18.42
CA ALA A 458 -8.82 -16.95 18.76
C ALA A 458 -9.09 -16.70 20.25
N GLU A 459 -8.20 -17.14 21.14
CA GLU A 459 -8.29 -16.87 22.59
C GLU A 459 -8.30 -15.37 22.88
N LEU A 460 -7.44 -14.60 22.21
CA LEU A 460 -7.37 -13.15 22.39
C LEU A 460 -8.60 -12.45 21.82
N LEU A 461 -9.11 -12.87 20.66
CA LEU A 461 -10.37 -12.36 20.11
C LEU A 461 -11.56 -12.61 21.04
N ASP A 462 -11.60 -13.80 21.65
CA ASP A 462 -12.62 -14.16 22.64
C ASP A 462 -12.49 -13.31 23.91
N LEU A 463 -11.26 -13.11 24.40
CA LEU A 463 -10.96 -12.26 25.56
C LEU A 463 -11.40 -10.80 25.35
N VAL A 464 -11.24 -10.28 24.13
CA VAL A 464 -11.73 -8.94 23.77
C VAL A 464 -13.22 -8.92 23.39
N GLY A 465 -13.95 -10.03 23.53
CA GLY A 465 -15.39 -10.09 23.36
C GLY A 465 -15.88 -10.15 21.90
N VAL A 466 -15.07 -10.65 20.97
CA VAL A 466 -15.52 -10.91 19.59
C VAL A 466 -16.24 -12.26 19.53
N VAL A 467 -17.55 -12.20 19.32
CA VAL A 467 -18.39 -13.40 19.16
C VAL A 467 -17.93 -14.23 17.96
N ASP A 468 -17.89 -15.55 18.14
CA ASP A 468 -17.44 -16.50 17.12
C ASP A 468 -15.97 -16.28 16.68
N ALA A 469 -15.13 -15.89 17.64
CA ALA A 469 -13.72 -15.53 17.47
C ALA A 469 -12.95 -16.42 16.47
N ARG A 470 -13.09 -17.75 16.58
CA ARG A 470 -12.35 -18.70 15.73
C ARG A 470 -12.74 -18.58 14.26
N ASN A 471 -14.01 -18.39 13.93
CA ASN A 471 -14.45 -18.21 12.55
C ASN A 471 -14.08 -16.81 12.05
N ARG A 472 -14.22 -15.78 12.89
CA ARG A 472 -13.91 -14.38 12.57
C ARG A 472 -12.44 -14.13 12.20
N LEU A 473 -11.51 -15.01 12.59
CA LEU A 473 -10.13 -14.96 12.09
C LEU A 473 -10.02 -15.08 10.56
N ASN A 474 -11.01 -15.70 9.90
CA ASN A 474 -11.03 -15.86 8.45
C ASN A 474 -11.64 -14.69 7.68
N ASP A 475 -12.28 -13.77 8.40
CA ASP A 475 -12.91 -12.59 7.83
C ASP A 475 -11.86 -11.55 7.44
N TYR A 476 -12.16 -10.76 6.42
CA TYR A 476 -11.42 -9.56 6.05
C TYR A 476 -11.91 -8.35 6.86
N PRO A 477 -11.11 -7.28 6.99
CA PRO A 477 -11.48 -6.10 7.80
C PRO A 477 -12.83 -5.49 7.42
N HIS A 478 -13.17 -5.44 6.14
CA HIS A 478 -14.46 -4.90 5.66
C HIS A 478 -15.68 -5.73 6.08
N GLN A 479 -15.49 -6.93 6.64
CA GLN A 479 -16.54 -7.78 7.18
C GLN A 479 -16.73 -7.60 8.70
N PHE A 480 -15.88 -6.80 9.36
CA PHE A 480 -16.00 -6.46 10.78
C PHE A 480 -16.84 -5.19 10.95
N SER A 481 -17.65 -5.14 12.03
CA SER A 481 -18.19 -3.85 12.50
C SER A 481 -17.07 -2.99 13.08
N GLY A 482 -17.27 -1.67 13.20
CA GLY A 482 -16.26 -0.76 13.75
C GLY A 482 -15.75 -1.20 15.13
N GLY A 483 -16.66 -1.56 16.04
CA GLY A 483 -16.31 -2.07 17.37
C GLY A 483 -15.60 -3.43 17.35
N MET A 484 -15.96 -4.33 16.43
CA MET A 484 -15.22 -5.60 16.26
C MET A 484 -13.81 -5.35 15.72
N ALA A 485 -13.64 -4.47 14.74
CA ALA A 485 -12.33 -4.15 14.15
C ALA A 485 -11.41 -3.54 15.21
N GLN A 486 -11.96 -2.70 16.08
CA GLN A 486 -11.24 -2.11 17.19
C GLN A 486 -10.81 -3.15 18.24
N ARG A 487 -11.71 -4.04 18.63
CA ARG A 487 -11.38 -5.17 19.51
C ARG A 487 -10.30 -6.05 18.88
N ALA A 488 -10.39 -6.33 17.58
CA ALA A 488 -9.37 -7.07 16.85
C ALA A 488 -8.01 -6.33 16.81
N MET A 489 -8.00 -5.00 16.65
CA MET A 489 -6.79 -4.19 16.73
C MET A 489 -6.16 -4.23 18.14
N ILE A 490 -6.98 -4.13 19.19
CA ILE A 490 -6.51 -4.26 20.58
C ILE A 490 -5.92 -5.67 20.79
N ALA A 491 -6.63 -6.71 20.36
CA ALA A 491 -6.13 -8.08 20.44
C ALA A 491 -4.80 -8.25 19.68
N ALA A 492 -4.68 -7.68 18.47
CA ALA A 492 -3.46 -7.70 17.68
C ALA A 492 -2.29 -7.02 18.40
N ALA A 493 -2.52 -5.88 19.04
CA ALA A 493 -1.51 -5.15 19.82
C ALA A 493 -1.03 -5.92 21.06
N LEU A 494 -1.84 -6.86 21.56
CA LEU A 494 -1.58 -7.65 22.76
C LEU A 494 -1.08 -9.07 22.50
N MET A 495 -0.96 -9.47 21.23
CA MET A 495 -0.59 -10.83 20.84
C MET A 495 0.68 -11.33 21.53
N CYS A 496 1.71 -10.48 21.63
CA CYS A 496 2.99 -10.82 22.25
C CYS A 496 3.10 -10.39 23.73
N LYS A 497 1.99 -9.99 24.37
CA LYS A 497 1.94 -9.54 25.78
C LYS A 497 2.96 -8.42 26.08
N PRO A 498 2.82 -7.24 25.46
CA PRO A 498 3.78 -6.15 25.63
C PRO A 498 3.81 -5.60 27.05
N LYS A 499 4.97 -5.07 27.45
CA LYS A 499 5.16 -4.40 28.75
C LYS A 499 4.48 -3.04 28.79
N LEU A 500 4.47 -2.36 27.63
CA LEU A 500 3.83 -1.07 27.43
C LEU A 500 2.82 -1.15 26.28
N LEU A 501 1.58 -0.77 26.55
CA LEU A 501 0.57 -0.51 25.53
C LEU A 501 0.43 1.00 25.32
N ILE A 502 0.61 1.45 24.08
CA ILE A 502 0.30 2.82 23.69
C ILE A 502 -1.10 2.82 23.07
N ALA A 503 -2.03 3.57 23.66
CA ALA A 503 -3.38 3.72 23.14
C ALA A 503 -3.58 5.17 22.68
N ASP A 504 -3.46 5.42 21.37
CA ASP A 504 -3.61 6.76 20.79
C ASP A 504 -5.03 7.00 20.32
N GLU A 505 -5.80 7.75 21.13
CA GLU A 505 -7.21 8.04 20.91
C GLU A 505 -8.04 6.79 20.59
N PRO A 506 -7.95 5.73 21.42
CA PRO A 506 -8.45 4.41 21.07
C PRO A 506 -9.98 4.40 20.91
N THR A 507 -10.70 5.35 21.50
CA THR A 507 -12.17 5.40 21.51
C THR A 507 -12.76 6.51 20.65
N THR A 508 -11.94 7.22 19.87
CA THR A 508 -12.44 8.27 18.98
C THR A 508 -13.35 7.69 17.90
N ALA A 509 -14.43 8.41 17.57
CA ALA A 509 -15.45 8.03 16.58
C ALA A 509 -16.35 6.82 16.94
N LEU A 510 -16.44 6.46 18.22
CA LEU A 510 -17.38 5.45 18.72
C LEU A 510 -18.56 6.10 19.44
N ASP A 511 -19.69 5.40 19.51
CA ASP A 511 -20.77 5.77 20.43
C ASP A 511 -20.34 5.56 21.89
N ALA A 512 -20.99 6.30 22.81
CA ALA A 512 -20.66 6.29 24.22
C ALA A 512 -20.74 4.90 24.88
N THR A 513 -21.60 4.01 24.36
CA THR A 513 -21.75 2.65 24.91
C THR A 513 -20.54 1.78 24.53
N VAL A 514 -20.16 1.79 23.25
CA VAL A 514 -18.99 1.04 22.77
C VAL A 514 -17.69 1.60 23.36
N GLN A 515 -17.58 2.93 23.49
CA GLN A 515 -16.45 3.57 24.18
C GLN A 515 -16.27 3.01 25.59
N LYS A 516 -17.33 3.00 26.42
CA LYS A 516 -17.26 2.46 27.79
C LYS A 516 -16.79 0.99 27.79
N GLN A 517 -17.34 0.17 26.90
CA GLN A 517 -16.96 -1.24 26.80
C GLN A 517 -15.47 -1.44 26.48
N VAL A 518 -14.89 -0.56 25.65
CA VAL A 518 -13.47 -0.59 25.30
C VAL A 518 -12.60 -0.14 26.47
N LEU A 519 -13.00 0.90 27.20
CA LEU A 519 -12.27 1.36 28.39
C LEU A 519 -12.25 0.28 29.49
N ASP A 520 -13.41 -0.35 29.75
CA ASP A 520 -13.51 -1.47 30.70
C ASP A 520 -12.65 -2.66 30.26
N LEU A 521 -12.54 -2.90 28.94
CA LEU A 521 -11.67 -3.92 28.38
C LEU A 521 -10.19 -3.61 28.65
N LEU A 522 -9.74 -2.37 28.44
CA LEU A 522 -8.35 -1.97 28.70
C LEU A 522 -7.98 -2.12 30.18
N LEU A 523 -8.89 -1.76 31.11
CA LEU A 523 -8.69 -1.96 32.55
C LEU A 523 -8.51 -3.44 32.90
N ARG A 524 -9.42 -4.30 32.44
CA ARG A 524 -9.33 -5.74 32.69
C ARG A 524 -8.04 -6.33 32.13
N LEU A 525 -7.62 -5.89 30.94
CA LEU A 525 -6.41 -6.39 30.30
C LEU A 525 -5.13 -5.92 31.02
N ARG A 526 -5.11 -4.68 31.53
CA ARG A 526 -4.04 -4.16 32.40
C ARG A 526 -3.87 -5.07 33.63
N GLU A 527 -4.97 -5.35 34.33
CA GLU A 527 -4.95 -6.23 35.53
C GLU A 527 -4.53 -7.66 35.19
N THR A 528 -5.05 -8.22 34.09
CA THR A 528 -4.80 -9.62 33.73
C THR A 528 -3.38 -9.85 33.18
N LEU A 529 -2.84 -8.88 32.43
CA LEU A 529 -1.56 -9.02 31.74
C LEU A 529 -0.39 -8.31 32.46
N GLY A 530 -0.67 -7.50 33.49
CA GLY A 530 0.36 -6.74 34.21
C GLY A 530 1.06 -5.69 33.37
N MET A 531 0.42 -5.21 32.29
CA MET A 531 0.99 -4.23 31.37
C MET A 531 0.78 -2.79 31.85
N SER A 532 1.67 -1.90 31.46
CA SER A 532 1.53 -0.45 31.67
C SER A 532 0.89 0.18 30.43
N VAL A 533 0.14 1.27 30.59
CA VAL A 533 -0.58 1.91 29.47
C VAL A 533 -0.21 3.38 29.38
N LEU A 534 0.26 3.81 28.20
CA LEU A 534 0.28 5.22 27.82
C LEU A 534 -1.03 5.52 27.08
N PHE A 535 -1.95 6.19 27.76
CA PHE A 535 -3.28 6.51 27.23
C PHE A 535 -3.32 7.94 26.74
N ILE A 536 -3.51 8.14 25.43
CA ILE A 536 -3.51 9.46 24.81
C ILE A 536 -4.95 9.79 24.42
N THR A 537 -5.43 10.94 24.88
CA THR A 537 -6.78 11.41 24.57
C THR A 537 -6.86 12.93 24.68
N HIS A 538 -7.88 13.51 24.06
CA HIS A 538 -8.30 14.87 24.33
C HIS A 538 -9.48 14.94 25.32
N ASP A 539 -10.06 13.79 25.67
CA ASP A 539 -11.21 13.69 26.58
C ASP A 539 -10.76 13.49 28.03
N LEU A 540 -10.92 14.55 28.84
CA LEU A 540 -10.62 14.54 30.26
C LEU A 540 -11.59 13.67 31.08
N ALA A 541 -12.82 13.44 30.64
CA ALA A 541 -13.74 12.56 31.35
C ALA A 541 -13.25 11.11 31.37
N VAL A 542 -12.68 10.66 30.24
CA VAL A 542 -12.06 9.34 30.14
C VAL A 542 -10.82 9.24 31.02
N VAL A 543 -10.00 10.30 31.06
CA VAL A 543 -8.79 10.33 31.90
C VAL A 543 -9.14 10.20 33.38
N ALA A 544 -10.18 10.92 33.83
CA ALA A 544 -10.67 10.85 35.22
C ALA A 544 -11.12 9.44 35.63
N GLN A 545 -11.60 8.63 34.67
CA GLN A 545 -12.08 7.28 34.93
C GLN A 545 -10.98 6.22 34.89
N LEU A 546 -9.93 6.44 34.08
CA LEU A 546 -9.00 5.38 33.69
C LEU A 546 -7.57 5.57 34.22
N CYS A 547 -7.07 6.81 34.27
CA CYS A 547 -5.65 7.08 34.45
C CYS A 547 -5.28 7.24 35.93
N ASP A 548 -4.13 6.73 36.33
CA ASP A 548 -3.57 6.92 37.68
C ASP A 548 -2.90 8.32 37.80
N ARG A 549 -2.16 8.70 36.75
CA ARG A 549 -1.47 9.99 36.61
C ARG A 549 -1.74 10.58 35.24
N VAL A 550 -1.65 11.91 35.14
CA VAL A 550 -1.87 12.62 33.88
C VAL A 550 -0.81 13.69 33.65
N GLY A 551 -0.31 13.72 32.42
CA GLY A 551 0.49 14.78 31.86
C GLY A 551 -0.30 15.63 30.88
N VAL A 552 -0.32 16.94 31.09
CA VAL A 552 -0.98 17.92 30.21
C VAL A 552 0.06 18.52 29.27
N MET A 553 -0.16 18.38 27.96
CA MET A 553 0.69 18.94 26.91
C MET A 553 0.05 20.13 26.21
N LYS A 554 0.84 21.17 25.97
CA LYS A 554 0.47 22.32 25.14
C LYS A 554 1.64 22.72 24.26
N LEU A 555 1.40 22.93 22.96
CA LEU A 555 2.39 23.44 22.00
C LEU A 555 3.76 22.70 22.05
N GLY A 556 3.73 21.38 22.24
CA GLY A 556 4.93 20.54 22.27
C GLY A 556 5.61 20.42 23.64
N GLU A 557 5.09 21.06 24.68
CA GLU A 557 5.66 21.09 26.03
C GLU A 557 4.74 20.45 27.05
N MET A 558 5.33 19.86 28.10
CA MET A 558 4.61 19.43 29.30
C MET A 558 4.35 20.65 30.16
N VAL A 559 3.07 21.01 30.35
CA VAL A 559 2.68 22.20 31.11
C VAL A 559 2.24 21.89 32.54
N GLU A 560 1.80 20.66 32.79
CA GLU A 560 1.42 20.18 34.12
C GLU A 560 1.49 18.66 34.17
N GLU A 561 1.86 18.08 35.31
CA GLU A 561 1.88 16.63 35.54
C GLU A 561 1.55 16.37 37.02
N GLY A 562 0.69 15.40 37.29
CA GLY A 562 0.29 15.06 38.65
C GLY A 562 -0.55 13.79 38.69
N THR A 563 -1.01 13.40 39.88
CA THR A 563 -2.06 12.37 39.98
C THR A 563 -3.34 12.89 39.36
N THR A 564 -4.16 11.98 38.83
CA THR A 564 -5.46 12.35 38.26
C THR A 564 -6.34 13.07 39.30
N ALA A 565 -6.27 12.67 40.58
CA ALA A 565 -7.00 13.35 41.65
C ALA A 565 -6.54 14.81 41.84
N GLU A 566 -5.23 15.07 41.88
CA GLU A 566 -4.67 16.42 42.05
C GLU A 566 -5.02 17.33 40.88
N ILE A 567 -4.85 16.84 39.65
CA ILE A 567 -5.07 17.65 38.43
C ILE A 567 -6.54 18.07 38.29
N PHE A 568 -7.49 17.23 38.70
CA PHE A 568 -8.91 17.54 38.63
C PHE A 568 -9.40 18.37 39.83
N ALA A 569 -8.80 18.19 41.01
CA ALA A 569 -9.22 18.90 42.21
C ALA A 569 -8.59 20.31 42.34
N ASP A 570 -7.30 20.44 42.00
CA ASP A 570 -6.54 21.70 42.17
C ASP A 570 -5.55 21.95 41.00
N PRO A 571 -6.06 22.19 39.78
CA PRO A 571 -5.23 22.48 38.61
C PRO A 571 -4.43 23.79 38.73
N GLN A 572 -3.11 23.68 38.71
CA GLN A 572 -2.18 24.79 38.90
C GLN A 572 -1.94 25.59 37.61
N HIS A 573 -1.90 24.95 36.45
CA HIS A 573 -1.62 25.63 35.20
C HIS A 573 -2.88 26.24 34.59
N ALA A 574 -2.78 27.47 34.05
CA ALA A 574 -3.92 28.20 33.50
C ALA A 574 -4.59 27.46 32.33
N TYR A 575 -3.80 26.76 31.51
CA TYR A 575 -4.31 25.92 30.43
C TYR A 575 -5.11 24.71 30.94
N THR A 576 -4.65 24.05 31.99
CA THR A 576 -5.36 22.90 32.58
C THR A 576 -6.70 23.33 33.14
N ARG A 577 -6.75 24.48 33.84
CA ARG A 577 -8.00 25.11 34.26
C ARG A 577 -8.93 25.40 33.08
N GLN A 578 -8.39 25.89 31.97
CA GLN A 578 -9.17 26.16 30.77
C GLN A 578 -9.76 24.88 30.16
N LEU A 579 -8.97 23.80 30.05
CA LEU A 579 -9.43 22.51 29.54
C LEU A 579 -10.54 21.91 30.42
N LEU A 580 -10.38 21.95 31.74
CA LEU A 580 -11.39 21.46 32.68
C LEU A 580 -12.69 22.28 32.62
N ARG A 581 -12.60 23.62 32.56
CA ARG A 581 -13.77 24.49 32.41
C ARG A 581 -14.50 24.29 31.09
N ALA A 582 -13.76 24.11 29.98
CA ALA A 582 -14.34 23.86 28.68
C ALA A 582 -15.20 22.58 28.68
N ARG A 583 -14.78 21.57 29.47
CA ARG A 583 -15.58 20.36 29.72
C ARG A 583 -16.83 20.64 30.55
N GLU A 584 -16.73 21.35 31.67
CA GLU A 584 -17.89 21.65 32.54
C GLU A 584 -19.01 22.36 31.77
N MET A 585 -18.67 23.20 30.79
CA MET A 585 -19.63 23.84 29.89
C MET A 585 -20.33 22.88 28.92
N LEU A 586 -19.71 21.74 28.58
CA LEU A 586 -20.27 20.72 27.69
C LEU A 586 -21.14 19.69 28.46
N ASP A 587 -20.80 19.41 29.73
CA ASP A 587 -21.50 18.45 30.59
C ASP A 587 -22.69 19.08 31.37
N GLY A 588 -22.78 20.41 31.43
CA GLY A 588 -23.88 21.12 32.11
C GLY A 588 -25.20 21.15 31.31
N PRO A 589 -26.37 21.28 31.97
CA PRO A 589 -27.62 21.51 31.25
C PRO A 589 -27.49 22.78 30.40
N MET A 590 -27.91 22.72 29.12
CA MET A 590 -28.08 23.90 28.28
C MET A 590 -29.23 24.78 28.82
N GLU A 591 -29.04 25.41 29.98
CA GLU A 591 -29.86 26.53 30.39
C GLU A 591 -29.41 27.75 29.59
N THR A 592 -30.18 28.02 28.52
CA THR A 592 -30.43 29.33 27.91
C THR A 592 -29.41 30.42 28.23
N MET A 593 -28.41 30.57 27.35
CA MET A 593 -27.79 31.88 27.14
C MET A 593 -28.87 32.82 26.56
N ARG A 594 -29.49 33.63 27.42
CA ARG A 594 -30.15 34.87 27.04
C ARG A 594 -29.18 36.03 27.24
#